data_AF-A0A357IDM5-F1
#
_entry.id   AF-A0A357IDM5-F1
#
_cell.length_a   1.000
_cell.length_b   1.000
_cell.length_c   1.000
_cell.angle_alpha   90.00
_cell.angle_beta   90.00
_cell.angle_gamma   90.00
#
_symmetry.space_group_name_H-M   'P 1'
#
loop_
_entity.id
_entity.type
_entity.pdbx_description
1 polymer ?
#
loop_
_entity_poly.entity_id
_entity_poly.type
_entity_poly.pdbx_seq_one_letter_code
_entity_poly.pdbx_strand_id
1 'polypeptide(L)'
;MEFGDYSDADGDYSGNRNPYAPEYTYSLNLHYRPAEGLFGNIALIGNGPMYLNKENRYQRDAYHLVNASLGYETGPFAVSVYADNLFDTEYDAEGYFGGFYTVYSPPRELGVKLAYTY
;
A
#
# COMPACT_ATOMS: atom_id res chain seq x y z
N MET A 1 14.64 -10.86 2.32
CA MET A 1 15.29 -12.02 1.66
C MET A 1 16.38 -11.46 0.78
N GLU A 2 17.62 -11.78 1.09
CA GLU A 2 18.81 -11.32 0.36
C GLU A 2 19.09 -12.29 -0.79
N PHE A 3 19.68 -11.82 -1.89
CA PHE A 3 20.19 -12.73 -2.91
C PHE A 3 21.34 -13.53 -2.30
N GLY A 4 21.20 -14.85 -2.23
CA GLY A 4 22.36 -15.74 -2.14
C GLY A 4 23.12 -15.69 -3.46
N ASP A 5 24.46 -15.74 -3.37
CA ASP A 5 25.45 -15.71 -4.46
C ASP A 5 24.88 -16.12 -5.83
N TYR A 6 24.79 -15.16 -6.75
CA TYR A 6 24.50 -15.42 -8.16
C TYR A 6 25.55 -14.71 -9.01
N SER A 7 26.44 -15.50 -9.63
CA SER A 7 27.43 -15.06 -10.60
C SER A 7 27.05 -15.62 -11.97
N ASP A 8 26.89 -14.74 -12.96
CA ASP A 8 26.85 -15.10 -14.38
C ASP A 8 27.85 -14.20 -15.13
N ALA A 9 28.24 -14.63 -16.33
CA ALA A 9 29.46 -14.23 -17.07
C ALA A 9 29.59 -12.74 -17.47
N ASP A 10 28.69 -11.86 -17.04
CA ASP A 10 28.68 -10.42 -17.34
C ASP A 10 28.83 -9.50 -16.11
N GLY A 11 28.97 -10.04 -14.90
CA GLY A 11 29.26 -9.23 -13.71
C GLY A 11 28.97 -9.90 -12.38
N ASP A 12 29.78 -9.57 -11.37
CA ASP A 12 29.58 -9.98 -9.98
C ASP A 12 28.47 -9.13 -9.35
N TYR A 13 27.30 -9.73 -9.08
CA TYR A 13 26.16 -9.06 -8.43
C TYR A 13 25.93 -9.54 -6.99
N SER A 14 26.94 -10.18 -6.39
CA SER A 14 26.95 -10.64 -5.01
C SER A 14 26.77 -9.44 -4.07
N GLY A 15 25.63 -9.37 -3.36
CA GLY A 15 25.30 -8.28 -2.43
C GLY A 15 24.23 -7.28 -2.91
N ASN A 16 23.70 -7.43 -4.13
CA ASN A 16 22.57 -6.62 -4.57
C ASN A 16 21.25 -7.16 -3.99
N ARG A 17 20.30 -6.27 -3.69
CA ARG A 17 18.98 -6.65 -3.19
C ARG A 17 18.04 -6.99 -4.33
N ASN A 18 17.09 -7.90 -4.09
CA ASN A 18 16.15 -8.32 -5.12
C ASN A 18 15.28 -7.14 -5.57
N PRO A 19 15.38 -6.69 -6.84
CA PRO A 19 14.50 -5.65 -7.34
C PRO A 19 13.06 -6.13 -7.21
N TYR A 20 12.17 -5.19 -6.91
CA TYR A 20 10.75 -5.43 -6.69
C TYR A 20 10.34 -6.14 -5.40
N ALA A 21 11.25 -6.38 -4.45
CA ALA A 21 10.91 -6.85 -3.11
C ALA A 21 11.12 -5.72 -2.09
N PRO A 22 10.06 -5.20 -1.44
CA PRO A 22 10.22 -4.28 -0.32
C PRO A 22 11.02 -4.95 0.79
N GLU A 23 11.89 -4.20 1.47
CA GLU A 23 12.66 -4.76 2.59
C GLU A 23 11.78 -5.28 3.72
N TYR A 24 10.67 -4.59 3.95
CA TYR A 24 9.66 -4.97 4.92
C TYR A 24 8.31 -4.46 4.44
N THR A 25 7.26 -5.19 4.82
CA THR A 25 5.87 -4.73 4.68
C THR A 25 5.17 -4.98 6.00
N TYR A 26 4.26 -4.10 6.37
CA TYR A 26 3.44 -4.27 7.56
C TYR A 26 2.02 -3.76 7.30
N SER A 27 1.06 -4.38 7.97
CA SER A 27 -0.34 -3.95 7.91
C SER A 27 -0.96 -4.09 9.29
N LEU A 28 -1.56 -3.01 9.78
CA LEU A 28 -2.33 -2.98 11.02
C LEU A 28 -3.77 -2.58 10.69
N ASN A 29 -4.74 -3.42 11.06
CA ASN A 29 -6.15 -3.14 10.82
C ASN A 29 -6.88 -3.16 12.16
N LEU A 30 -7.61 -2.09 12.45
CA LEU A 30 -8.47 -1.95 13.61
C LEU A 30 -9.91 -1.79 13.13
N HIS A 31 -10.74 -2.77 13.48
CA HIS A 31 -12.16 -2.75 13.20
C HIS A 31 -12.94 -2.61 14.51
N TYR A 32 -13.91 -1.70 14.51
CA TYR A 32 -14.80 -1.44 15.64
C TYR A 32 -16.25 -1.62 15.17
N ARG A 33 -16.95 -2.60 15.75
CA ARG A 33 -18.35 -2.89 15.46
C ARG A 33 -19.09 -3.27 16.76
N PRO A 34 -19.54 -2.28 17.55
CA PRO A 34 -20.40 -2.51 18.71
C PRO A 34 -21.76 -3.11 18.29
N ALA A 35 -22.51 -3.61 19.29
CA ALA A 35 -23.89 -4.07 19.08
C ALA A 35 -24.84 -2.94 18.63
N GLU A 36 -24.45 -1.68 18.85
CA GLU A 36 -25.24 -0.50 18.54
C GLU A 36 -24.67 0.25 17.34
N GLY A 37 -25.31 0.06 16.17
CA GLY A 37 -25.36 0.92 14.99
C GLY A 37 -24.07 1.48 14.38
N LEU A 38 -23.24 2.21 15.13
CA LEU A 38 -22.01 2.79 14.63
C LEU A 38 -20.95 1.72 14.41
N PHE A 39 -20.28 1.73 13.26
CA PHE A 39 -19.13 0.88 12.99
C PHE A 39 -18.03 1.67 12.27
N GLY A 40 -16.80 1.22 12.38
CA GLY A 40 -15.68 1.85 11.69
C GLY A 40 -14.50 0.92 11.52
N ASN A 41 -13.65 1.25 10.55
CA ASN A 41 -12.40 0.55 10.29
C ASN A 41 -11.30 1.56 10.02
N ILE A 42 -10.10 1.30 10.56
CA ILE A 42 -8.88 2.03 10.20
C ILE A 42 -7.82 0.98 9.83
N ALA A 43 -7.19 1.16 8.68
CA ALA A 43 -6.12 0.33 8.18
C ALA A 43 -4.87 1.19 7.97
N LEU A 44 -3.74 0.77 8.53
CA LEU A 44 -2.42 1.33 8.30
C LEU A 44 -1.60 0.29 7.53
N ILE A 45 -1.15 0.64 6.33
CA ILE A 45 -0.33 -0.22 5.47
C ILE A 45 1.01 0.47 5.26
N GLY A 46 2.11 -0.20 5.57
CA GLY A 46 3.45 0.33 5.36
C GLY A 46 4.28 -0.55 4.45
N ASN A 47 4.98 0.08 3.54
CA ASN A 47 5.96 -0.57 2.65
C ASN A 47 7.30 0.10 2.87
N GLY A 48 8.34 -0.70 3.10
CA GLY A 48 9.72 -0.25 3.16
C GLY A 48 10.25 0.15 1.78
N PRO A 49 11.47 0.69 1.72
CA PRO A 49 12.07 1.10 0.47
C PRO A 49 12.24 -0.11 -0.47
N MET A 50 12.13 0.15 -1.77
CA MET A 50 12.16 -0.87 -2.81
C MET A 50 12.99 -0.38 -3.99
N TYR A 51 13.98 -1.18 -4.38
CA TYR A 51 14.77 -0.93 -5.59
C TYR A 51 14.00 -1.41 -6.83
N LEU A 52 14.04 -0.60 -7.89
CA LEU A 52 13.27 -0.78 -9.12
C LEU A 52 14.14 -1.32 -10.28
N ASN A 53 15.46 -1.40 -10.11
CA ASN A 53 16.38 -1.99 -11.09
C ASN A 53 17.51 -2.78 -10.43
N LYS A 54 18.10 -3.73 -11.18
CA LYS A 54 19.21 -4.58 -10.72
C LYS A 54 20.50 -3.79 -10.40
N GLU A 55 20.61 -2.58 -10.91
CA GLU A 55 21.73 -1.66 -10.69
C GLU A 55 21.52 -0.74 -9.47
N ASN A 56 20.41 -0.88 -8.73
CA ASN A 56 20.03 -0.05 -7.57
C ASN A 56 20.04 1.47 -7.81
N ARG A 57 19.79 1.90 -9.06
CA ARG A 57 19.77 3.32 -9.47
C ARG A 57 18.43 4.01 -9.19
N TYR A 58 17.35 3.23 -9.18
CA TYR A 58 15.99 3.73 -8.98
C TYR A 58 15.41 3.09 -7.72
N GLN A 59 14.99 3.93 -6.78
CA GLN A 59 14.44 3.51 -5.50
C GLN A 59 13.10 4.21 -5.30
N ARG A 60 12.11 3.45 -4.83
CA ARG A 60 10.91 4.01 -4.22
C ARG A 60 11.12 4.08 -2.71
N ASP A 61 10.87 5.26 -2.14
CA ASP A 61 11.00 5.48 -0.70
C ASP A 61 9.94 4.70 0.10
N ALA A 62 10.22 4.54 1.40
CA ALA A 62 9.26 3.94 2.30
C ALA A 62 8.00 4.82 2.39
N TYR A 63 6.83 4.20 2.30
CA TYR A 63 5.57 4.91 2.37
C TYR A 63 4.56 4.17 3.23
N HIS A 64 3.63 4.95 3.78
CA HIS A 64 2.56 4.46 4.62
C HIS A 64 1.23 5.02 4.14
N LEU A 65 0.25 4.14 4.01
CA LEU A 65 -1.11 4.47 3.61
C LEU A 65 -2.03 4.24 4.79
N VAL A 66 -2.91 5.22 5.02
CA VAL A 66 -3.97 5.11 6.01
C VAL A 66 -5.30 5.14 5.29
N ASN A 67 -6.06 4.06 5.44
CA ASN A 67 -7.41 3.95 4.92
C ASN A 67 -8.37 3.93 6.11
N ALA A 68 -9.48 4.63 6.00
CA ALA A 68 -10.45 4.73 7.07
C ALA A 68 -11.88 4.62 6.52
N SER A 69 -12.77 4.05 7.32
CA SER A 69 -14.21 4.07 7.05
C SER A 69 -14.98 4.20 8.34
N LEU A 70 -16.12 4.87 8.25
CA LEU A 70 -17.06 5.06 9.35
C LEU A 70 -18.47 4.95 8.79
N GLY A 71 -19.33 4.21 9.48
CA GLY A 71 -20.70 4.02 9.06
C GLY A 71 -21.64 3.80 10.22
N TYR A 72 -22.92 3.83 9.89
CA TYR A 72 -24.02 3.59 10.81
C TYR A 72 -25.00 2.62 10.18
N GLU A 73 -25.40 1.62 10.96
CA GLU A 73 -26.35 0.57 10.63
C GLU A 73 -27.62 0.73 11.47
N THR A 74 -28.78 0.67 10.84
CA THR A 74 -30.08 0.74 11.50
C THR A 74 -31.09 -0.18 10.80
N GLY A 75 -31.54 -1.21 11.52
CA GLY A 75 -32.40 -2.24 10.95
C GLY A 75 -31.76 -2.90 9.73
N PRO A 76 -32.43 -2.91 8.56
CA PRO A 76 -31.89 -3.51 7.34
C PRO A 76 -30.97 -2.58 6.55
N PHE A 77 -30.76 -1.33 6.96
CA PHE A 77 -29.98 -0.35 6.21
C PHE A 77 -28.64 -0.05 6.87
N ALA A 78 -27.60 0.15 6.07
CA ALA A 78 -26.34 0.71 6.52
C ALA A 78 -25.86 1.80 5.55
N VAL A 79 -25.33 2.88 6.11
CA VAL A 79 -24.65 3.96 5.37
C VAL A 79 -23.24 4.10 5.90
N SER A 80 -22.26 4.23 5.03
CA SER A 80 -20.89 4.50 5.43
C SER A 80 -20.18 5.45 4.49
N VAL A 81 -19.18 6.13 5.02
CA VAL A 81 -18.22 6.91 4.26
C VAL A 81 -16.86 6.27 4.42
N TYR A 82 -16.04 6.33 3.38
CA TYR A 82 -14.68 5.82 3.40
C TYR A 82 -13.71 6.79 2.74
N ALA A 83 -12.46 6.67 3.15
CA ALA A 83 -11.32 7.38 2.64
C ALA A 83 -10.17 6.39 2.44
N ASP A 84 -9.74 6.20 1.20
CA ASP A 84 -8.52 5.48 0.87
C ASP A 84 -7.40 6.49 0.59
N ASN A 85 -6.21 6.22 1.11
CA ASN A 85 -5.11 7.18 1.16
C ASN A 85 -5.54 8.50 1.84
N LEU A 86 -6.02 8.42 3.09
CA LEU A 86 -6.58 9.53 3.87
C LEU A 86 -5.70 10.78 3.91
N PHE A 87 -4.38 10.59 3.94
CA PHE A 87 -3.38 11.67 4.01
C PHE A 87 -2.87 12.14 2.65
N ASP A 88 -3.38 11.59 1.54
CA ASP A 88 -2.93 11.92 0.18
C ASP A 88 -1.42 11.70 0.01
N THR A 89 -0.92 10.60 0.54
CA THR A 89 0.49 10.21 0.45
C THR A 89 0.81 9.86 -1.00
N GLU A 90 1.77 10.57 -1.59
CA GLU A 90 2.37 10.23 -2.88
C GLU A 90 3.54 9.25 -2.67
N TYR A 91 3.59 8.18 -3.46
CA TYR A 91 4.60 7.10 -3.37
C TYR A 91 5.03 6.62 -4.76
N ASP A 92 5.27 7.57 -5.66
CA ASP A 92 5.53 7.29 -7.08
C ASP A 92 6.77 6.42 -7.27
N ALA A 93 6.68 5.47 -8.20
CA ALA A 93 7.82 4.66 -8.61
C ALA A 93 8.41 5.24 -9.89
N GLU A 94 9.44 6.06 -9.73
CA GLU A 94 10.19 6.64 -10.85
C GLU A 94 11.23 5.64 -11.38
N GLY A 95 11.28 5.43 -12.69
CA GLY A 95 12.29 4.59 -13.35
C GLY A 95 11.99 3.08 -13.35
N TYR A 96 10.71 2.71 -13.28
CA TYR A 96 10.22 1.35 -13.49
C TYR A 96 10.62 0.82 -14.89
N PHE A 97 10.93 -0.48 -15.01
CA PHE A 97 11.52 -1.10 -16.21
C PHE A 97 12.86 -0.49 -16.68
N GLY A 98 13.74 -0.06 -15.76
CA GLY A 98 15.08 0.43 -16.12
C GLY A 98 15.09 1.87 -16.63
N GLY A 99 14.17 2.72 -16.13
CA GLY A 99 14.16 4.15 -16.42
C GLY A 99 13.07 4.63 -17.38
N PHE A 100 12.27 3.74 -17.99
CA PHE A 100 11.33 4.11 -19.05
C PHE A 100 9.94 4.54 -18.57
N TYR A 101 9.55 4.19 -17.34
CA TYR A 101 8.21 4.45 -16.83
C TYR A 101 8.23 5.04 -15.42
N THR A 102 7.35 5.99 -15.18
CA THR A 102 6.95 6.42 -13.84
C THR A 102 5.56 5.87 -13.56
N VAL A 103 5.42 5.12 -12.47
CA VAL A 103 4.12 4.65 -12.00
C VAL A 103 3.65 5.62 -10.93
N TYR A 104 2.64 6.40 -11.27
CA TYR A 104 2.00 7.34 -10.36
C TYR A 104 1.12 6.62 -9.35
N SER A 105 1.14 7.15 -8.13
CA SER A 105 0.35 6.68 -7.01
C SER A 105 -1.10 7.15 -7.16
N PRO A 106 -2.08 6.30 -6.83
CA PRO A 106 -3.46 6.76 -6.69
C PRO A 106 -3.55 7.90 -5.67
N PRO A 107 -4.16 9.04 -6.02
CA PRO A 107 -4.43 10.11 -5.07
C PRO A 107 -5.47 9.64 -4.04
N ARG A 108 -5.71 10.45 -3.01
CA ARG A 108 -6.78 10.21 -2.05
C ARG A 108 -8.14 9.98 -2.72
N GLU A 109 -8.80 8.88 -2.36
CA GLU A 109 -10.17 8.57 -2.78
C GLU A 109 -11.12 8.73 -1.58
N LEU A 110 -12.27 9.37 -1.81
CA LEU A 110 -13.36 9.49 -0.85
C LEU A 110 -14.64 8.93 -1.47
N GLY A 111 -15.41 8.17 -0.70
CA GLY A 111 -16.67 7.62 -1.19
C GLY A 111 -17.71 7.36 -0.12
N VAL A 112 -18.92 7.10 -0.58
CA VAL A 112 -20.09 6.78 0.25
C VAL A 112 -20.64 5.43 -0.19
N LYS A 113 -21.01 4.58 0.76
CA LYS A 113 -21.62 3.27 0.52
C LYS A 113 -22.97 3.19 1.22
N LEU A 114 -23.94 2.62 0.52
CA LEU A 114 -25.26 2.29 1.03
C LEU A 114 -25.45 0.78 0.88
N ALA A 115 -25.89 0.12 1.93
CA ALA A 115 -26.17 -1.31 1.94
C ALA A 115 -27.57 -1.58 2.50
N TYR A 116 -28.22 -2.59 1.96
CA TYR A 116 -29.52 -3.07 2.39
C TYR A 116 -29.49 -4.61 2.52
N THR A 117 -29.93 -5.12 3.67
CA THR A 117 -29.97 -6.54 3.98
C THR A 117 -31.43 -6.98 4.14
N TYR A 118 -31.87 -7.97 3.33
CA TYR A 118 -33.23 -8.54 3.32
C TYR A 118 -33.31 -9.83 4.14
#